data_AF-A0A933GQP9-F1
#
_entry.id   AF-A0A933GQP9-F1
#
_cell.length_a   1.000
_cell.length_b   1.000
_cell.length_c   1.000
_cell.angle_alpha   90.00
_cell.angle_beta   90.00
_cell.angle_gamma   90.00
#
_symmetry.space_group_name_H-M   'P 1'
#
loop_
_entity.id
_entity.type
_entity.pdbx_description
1 polymer ?
#
loop_
_entity_poly.entity_id
_entity_poly.type
_entity_poly.pdbx_seq_one_letter_code
_entity_poly.pdbx_strand_id
1 'polypeptide(L)'
;MEQIWWRFMRATVSIPLLTLSLSHCLTSEAGQLPSVFRGVVVADSPVGVRVVSVDENSQAALADVRPDDIIVRVDDQELHSIDDFAAVSTRMKGRTTKAAVLVFRNGQPVMLSLHLFSYPILNAWGIDVLPDHDIRFAEPRVGFEYWQRLGNGFEVAGDAEKALFAYGNALHNVPTDTATAIRMSQLFCQVSERQFQRRRLREATGSLRNAVTLMQKLFEAALSDEQLAAMRDQLRSVVGTLKGLEI
;
A
#
# COMPACT_ATOMS: atom_id res chain seq x y z
N MET A 1 73.43 -32.21 23.59
CA MET A 1 74.02 -33.52 23.25
C MET A 1 73.19 -34.58 23.95
N GLU A 2 72.70 -35.65 23.37
CA GLU A 2 72.42 -36.11 22.02
C GLU A 2 71.64 -37.44 22.25
N GLN A 3 70.86 -37.88 21.26
CA GLN A 3 70.36 -39.27 21.08
C GLN A 3 69.06 -39.71 21.81
N ILE A 4 68.28 -40.67 21.31
CA ILE A 4 67.69 -41.01 20.00
C ILE A 4 66.85 -42.30 20.26
N TRP A 5 65.53 -42.23 19.96
CA TRP A 5 64.59 -43.30 19.53
C TRP A 5 64.16 -44.45 20.46
N TRP A 6 62.84 -44.71 20.52
CA TRP A 6 62.19 -45.91 19.93
C TRP A 6 60.69 -45.71 19.65
N ARG A 7 60.25 -46.25 18.50
CA ARG A 7 58.87 -46.37 18.00
C ARG A 7 58.11 -47.49 18.72
N PHE A 8 56.81 -47.30 18.97
CA PHE A 8 55.82 -48.39 18.89
C PHE A 8 54.57 -47.90 18.14
N MET A 9 54.30 -48.55 17.00
CA MET A 9 53.04 -48.48 16.28
C MET A 9 51.97 -49.25 17.06
N ARG A 10 50.79 -48.65 17.25
CA ARG A 10 49.53 -49.39 17.36
C ARG A 10 48.56 -48.84 16.33
N ALA A 11 48.14 -49.73 15.44
CA ALA A 11 47.09 -49.50 14.47
C ALA A 11 45.73 -49.49 15.19
N THR A 12 44.91 -48.49 14.92
CA THR A 12 43.47 -48.50 15.21
C THR A 12 42.72 -48.23 13.91
N VAL A 13 41.86 -49.19 13.56
CA VAL A 13 41.00 -49.19 12.38
C VAL A 13 39.69 -48.45 12.69
N SER A 14 39.20 -47.74 11.68
CA SER A 14 38.06 -46.81 11.62
C SER A 14 36.68 -47.36 12.01
N ILE A 15 35.81 -46.49 12.54
CA ILE A 15 34.40 -46.36 12.10
C ILE A 15 33.99 -44.87 12.24
N PRO A 16 33.72 -44.13 11.15
CA PRO A 16 33.06 -42.83 11.26
C PRO A 16 31.56 -43.04 11.47
N LEU A 17 31.05 -42.59 12.62
CA LEU A 17 29.62 -42.45 12.88
C LEU A 17 29.07 -41.28 12.04
N LEU A 18 28.63 -41.57 10.83
CA LEU A 18 27.76 -40.69 10.04
C LEU A 18 26.38 -40.70 10.68
N THR A 19 26.12 -39.74 11.57
CA THR A 19 24.76 -39.40 11.98
C THR A 19 24.18 -38.42 10.97
N LEU A 20 23.63 -38.94 9.87
CA LEU A 20 22.67 -38.17 9.05
C LEU A 20 21.35 -38.10 9.81
N SER A 21 21.21 -37.10 10.68
CA SER A 21 19.89 -36.64 11.13
C SER A 21 19.31 -35.73 10.03
N LEU A 22 18.64 -36.33 9.06
CA LEU A 22 17.74 -35.64 8.13
C LEU A 22 16.51 -35.16 8.90
N SER A 23 16.65 -34.04 9.61
CA SER A 23 15.53 -33.21 10.01
C SER A 23 15.46 -32.05 9.02
N HIS A 24 14.95 -32.33 7.81
CA HIS A 24 14.36 -31.28 6.99
C HIS A 24 13.08 -30.85 7.72
N CYS A 25 13.24 -29.94 8.68
CA CYS A 25 12.15 -29.12 9.12
C CYS A 25 11.73 -28.31 7.89
N LEU A 26 10.59 -28.64 7.30
CA LEU A 26 9.88 -27.76 6.37
C LEU A 26 9.50 -26.52 7.17
N THR A 27 10.43 -25.58 7.30
CA THR A 27 10.09 -24.20 7.61
C THR A 27 9.33 -23.72 6.39
N SER A 28 8.00 -23.71 6.49
CA SER A 28 7.19 -22.87 5.61
C SER A 28 7.80 -21.46 5.71
N GLU A 29 8.43 -20.99 4.64
CA GLU A 29 8.90 -19.61 4.58
C GLU A 29 7.67 -18.73 4.76
N ALA A 30 7.46 -18.23 5.97
CA ALA A 30 6.55 -17.11 6.22
C ALA A 30 7.22 -15.88 5.58
N GLY A 31 7.16 -15.82 4.25
CA GLY A 31 7.63 -14.71 3.47
C GLY A 31 6.59 -13.60 3.49
N GLN A 32 7.05 -12.37 3.68
CA GLN A 32 6.21 -11.19 3.53
C GLN A 32 5.94 -10.98 2.03
N LEU A 33 4.90 -11.62 1.51
CA LEU A 33 4.51 -11.47 0.12
C LEU A 33 3.95 -10.06 -0.12
N PRO A 34 4.27 -9.42 -1.27
CA PRO A 34 3.59 -8.21 -1.68
C PRO A 34 2.09 -8.48 -1.79
N SER A 35 1.32 -8.05 -0.81
CA SER A 35 -0.12 -8.25 -0.74
C SER A 35 -0.83 -6.90 -0.77
N VAL A 36 -2.01 -6.87 -1.40
CA VAL A 36 -2.94 -5.73 -1.25
C VAL A 36 -3.51 -5.66 0.16
N PHE A 37 -3.44 -6.76 0.91
CA PHE A 37 -3.80 -6.88 2.33
C PHE A 37 -2.63 -6.36 3.16
N ARG A 38 -2.35 -5.06 3.11
CA ARG A 38 -1.19 -4.48 3.81
C ARG A 38 -1.19 -4.88 5.29
N GLY A 39 0.01 -5.11 5.81
CA GLY A 39 0.24 -5.39 7.22
C GLY A 39 -0.02 -6.84 7.62
N VAL A 40 -0.41 -7.71 6.70
CA VAL A 40 -0.53 -9.14 7.02
C VAL A 40 0.75 -9.90 6.65
N VAL A 41 1.11 -10.84 7.51
CA VAL A 41 1.98 -11.96 7.15
C VAL A 41 1.10 -13.19 7.06
N VAL A 42 1.28 -13.98 6.01
CA VAL A 42 0.45 -15.17 5.75
C VAL A 42 1.29 -16.42 5.57
N ALA A 43 0.67 -17.58 5.78
CA ALA A 43 1.23 -18.90 5.56
C ALA A 43 0.17 -19.83 4.94
N ASP A 44 0.60 -20.92 4.31
CA ASP A 44 -0.30 -21.94 3.79
C ASP A 44 -1.03 -22.65 4.94
N SER A 45 -2.25 -23.09 4.64
CA SER A 45 -3.07 -23.93 5.51
C SER A 45 -3.79 -24.98 4.67
N PRO A 46 -4.13 -26.16 5.21
CA PRO A 46 -4.81 -27.21 4.44
C PRO A 46 -6.14 -26.81 3.78
N VAL A 47 -6.77 -25.72 4.24
CA VAL A 47 -8.09 -25.27 3.79
C VAL A 47 -8.08 -23.83 3.25
N GLY A 48 -6.92 -23.20 3.09
CA GLY A 48 -6.80 -21.81 2.63
C GLY A 48 -5.49 -21.15 3.07
N VAL A 49 -5.54 -19.84 3.33
CA VAL A 49 -4.35 -19.05 3.69
C VAL A 49 -4.48 -18.54 5.12
N ARG A 50 -3.59 -19.00 6.01
CA ARG A 50 -3.60 -18.59 7.42
C ARG A 50 -2.91 -17.24 7.59
N VAL A 51 -3.55 -16.35 8.35
CA VAL A 51 -2.95 -15.10 8.84
C VAL A 51 -2.03 -15.42 10.02
N VAL A 52 -0.74 -15.11 9.87
CA VAL A 52 0.30 -15.31 10.88
C VAL A 52 0.38 -14.10 11.81
N SER A 53 0.38 -12.90 11.25
CA SER A 53 0.41 -11.66 12.01
C SER A 53 -0.27 -10.52 11.26
N VAL A 54 -0.68 -9.50 11.99
CA VAL A 54 -1.30 -8.29 11.47
C VAL A 54 -0.65 -7.08 12.13
N ASP A 55 -0.17 -6.13 11.33
CA ASP A 55 0.29 -4.81 11.78
C ASP A 55 -0.92 -4.00 12.25
N GLU A 56 -0.88 -3.54 13.49
CA GLU A 56 -1.97 -2.82 14.16
C GLU A 56 -2.37 -1.52 13.45
N ASN A 57 -1.46 -0.90 12.69
CA ASN A 57 -1.74 0.34 11.95
C ASN A 57 -2.13 0.10 10.49
N SER A 58 -2.40 -1.15 10.11
CA SER A 58 -2.69 -1.54 8.74
C SER A 58 -4.18 -1.53 8.39
N GLN A 59 -4.48 -1.55 7.09
CA GLN A 59 -5.85 -1.71 6.62
C GLN A 59 -6.45 -3.06 7.01
N ALA A 60 -5.63 -4.11 7.12
CA ALA A 60 -6.09 -5.41 7.58
C ALA A 60 -6.57 -5.37 9.03
N ALA A 61 -5.82 -4.70 9.92
CA ALA A 61 -6.25 -4.49 11.31
C ALA A 61 -7.57 -3.71 11.39
N LEU A 62 -7.72 -2.66 10.58
CA LEU A 62 -8.95 -1.86 10.53
C LEU A 62 -10.16 -2.63 9.98
N ALA A 63 -9.92 -3.62 9.12
CA ALA A 63 -10.93 -4.56 8.65
C ALA A 63 -11.19 -5.71 9.64
N ASP A 64 -10.62 -5.64 10.84
CA ASP A 64 -10.68 -6.67 11.87
C ASP A 64 -10.11 -8.02 11.42
N VAL A 65 -9.12 -8.05 10.53
CA VAL A 65 -8.33 -9.27 10.26
C VAL A 65 -7.48 -9.57 11.49
N ARG A 66 -7.44 -10.83 11.90
CA ARG A 66 -6.74 -11.27 13.11
C ARG A 66 -5.77 -12.41 12.82
N PRO A 67 -4.71 -12.57 13.63
CA PRO A 67 -3.93 -13.80 13.64
C PRO A 67 -4.83 -15.03 13.78
N ASP A 68 -4.44 -16.12 13.14
CA ASP A 68 -5.16 -17.40 13.04
C ASP A 68 -6.46 -17.40 12.24
N ASP A 69 -6.86 -16.26 11.67
CA ASP A 69 -7.86 -16.27 10.60
C ASP A 69 -7.35 -17.11 9.43
N ILE A 70 -8.22 -17.93 8.84
CA ILE A 70 -7.94 -18.63 7.59
C ILE A 70 -8.74 -17.97 6.47
N ILE A 71 -8.06 -17.24 5.60
CA ILE A 71 -8.64 -16.62 4.42
C ILE A 71 -8.93 -17.70 3.39
N VAL A 72 -10.19 -17.82 3.01
CA VAL A 72 -10.65 -18.86 2.06
C VAL A 72 -11.27 -18.28 0.80
N ARG A 73 -11.63 -16.99 0.80
CA ARG A 73 -12.16 -16.32 -0.39
C ARG A 73 -11.94 -14.81 -0.33
N VAL A 74 -11.62 -14.22 -1.48
CA VAL A 74 -11.53 -12.77 -1.69
C VAL A 74 -12.38 -12.42 -2.90
N ASP A 75 -13.36 -11.54 -2.70
CA ASP A 75 -14.46 -11.29 -3.63
C ASP A 75 -15.05 -12.61 -4.13
N ASP A 76 -14.98 -12.88 -5.44
CA ASP A 76 -15.51 -14.10 -6.06
C ASP A 76 -14.45 -15.20 -6.25
N GLN A 77 -13.23 -15.02 -5.72
CA GLN A 77 -12.13 -15.96 -5.91
C GLN A 77 -11.84 -16.76 -4.64
N GLU A 78 -12.05 -18.09 -4.72
CA GLU A 78 -11.62 -19.03 -3.69
C GLU A 78 -10.10 -19.11 -3.59
N LEU A 79 -9.61 -19.30 -2.37
CA LEU A 79 -8.19 -19.38 -2.05
C LEU A 79 -7.90 -20.73 -1.41
N HIS A 80 -6.98 -21.48 -2.02
CA HIS A 80 -6.52 -22.77 -1.48
C HIS A 80 -5.04 -22.74 -1.10
N SER A 81 -4.30 -21.73 -1.57
CA SER A 81 -2.86 -21.59 -1.38
C SER A 81 -2.42 -20.13 -1.29
N ILE A 82 -1.21 -19.92 -0.78
CA ILE A 82 -0.51 -18.65 -0.83
C ILE A 82 -0.39 -18.14 -2.28
N ASP A 83 -0.18 -19.02 -3.26
CA ASP A 83 -0.05 -18.63 -4.66
C ASP A 83 -1.36 -18.03 -5.21
N ASP A 84 -2.51 -18.61 -4.83
CA ASP A 84 -3.82 -18.02 -5.16
C ASP A 84 -3.96 -16.63 -4.56
N PHE A 85 -3.54 -16.47 -3.30
CA PHE A 85 -3.58 -15.19 -2.60
C PHE A 85 -2.68 -14.13 -3.26
N ALA A 86 -1.47 -14.53 -3.70
CA ALA A 86 -0.57 -13.66 -4.45
C ALA A 86 -1.15 -13.28 -5.83
N ALA A 87 -1.80 -14.22 -6.52
CA ALA A 87 -2.45 -13.98 -7.80
C ALA A 87 -3.64 -13.01 -7.67
N VAL A 88 -4.50 -13.21 -6.66
CA VAL A 88 -5.59 -12.28 -6.32
C VAL A 88 -5.03 -10.89 -6.02
N SER A 89 -4.03 -10.81 -5.14
CA SER A 89 -3.41 -9.54 -4.75
C SER A 89 -2.88 -8.79 -5.96
N THR A 90 -2.19 -9.48 -6.86
CA THR A 90 -1.66 -8.90 -8.11
C THR A 90 -2.78 -8.40 -9.02
N ARG A 91 -3.88 -9.16 -9.16
CA ARG A 91 -5.02 -8.77 -10.00
C ARG A 91 -5.73 -7.51 -9.49
N MET A 92 -5.81 -7.35 -8.16
CA MET A 92 -6.52 -6.26 -7.51
C MET A 92 -5.71 -4.96 -7.42
N LYS A 93 -4.38 -5.05 -7.44
CA LYS A 93 -3.48 -3.90 -7.27
C LYS A 93 -3.85 -2.74 -8.20
N GLY A 94 -4.20 -1.59 -7.61
CA GLY A 94 -4.55 -0.36 -8.31
C GLY A 94 -5.88 -0.37 -9.06
N ARG A 95 -6.71 -1.42 -8.91
CA ARG A 95 -7.98 -1.58 -9.65
C ARG A 95 -9.22 -1.57 -8.78
N THR A 96 -9.10 -1.95 -7.51
CA THR A 96 -10.20 -1.91 -6.56
C THR A 96 -9.80 -1.12 -5.31
N THR A 97 -10.80 -0.50 -4.68
CA THR A 97 -10.64 0.23 -3.43
C THR A 97 -11.13 -0.56 -2.23
N LYS A 98 -11.87 -1.65 -2.45
CA LYS A 98 -12.45 -2.51 -1.41
C LYS A 98 -12.47 -3.97 -1.85
N ALA A 99 -12.53 -4.87 -0.90
CA ALA A 99 -12.65 -6.30 -1.12
C ALA A 99 -13.53 -6.95 -0.04
N ALA A 100 -14.40 -7.87 -0.45
CA ALA A 100 -15.08 -8.75 0.48
C ALA A 100 -14.16 -9.95 0.78
N VAL A 101 -13.92 -10.26 2.05
CA VAL A 101 -12.96 -11.30 2.45
C VAL A 101 -13.67 -12.28 3.38
N LEU A 102 -13.80 -13.53 2.96
CA LEU A 102 -14.31 -14.59 3.82
C LEU A 102 -13.15 -15.26 4.54
N VAL A 103 -13.21 -15.24 5.86
CA VAL A 103 -12.26 -15.95 6.73
C VAL A 103 -12.99 -16.99 7.57
N PHE A 104 -12.30 -18.06 7.94
CA PHE A 104 -12.68 -18.88 9.09
C PHE A 104 -11.93 -18.40 10.32
N ARG A 105 -12.68 -17.96 11.33
CA ARG A 105 -12.18 -17.56 12.64
C ARG A 105 -12.70 -18.52 13.69
N ASN A 106 -11.80 -19.24 14.35
CA ASN A 106 -12.18 -20.27 15.32
C ASN A 106 -13.21 -21.27 14.76
N GLY A 107 -13.06 -21.63 13.48
CA GLY A 107 -13.94 -22.55 12.76
C GLY A 107 -15.28 -21.96 12.29
N GLN A 108 -15.56 -20.68 12.54
CA GLN A 108 -16.77 -20.01 12.08
C GLN A 108 -16.50 -19.08 10.90
N PRO A 109 -17.35 -19.05 9.88
CA PRO A 109 -17.19 -18.14 8.75
C PRO A 109 -17.50 -16.70 9.17
N VAL A 110 -16.61 -15.77 8.83
CA VAL A 110 -16.75 -14.33 9.07
C VAL A 110 -16.47 -13.60 7.77
N MET A 111 -17.41 -12.73 7.37
CA MET A 111 -17.25 -11.85 6.22
C MET A 111 -16.67 -10.51 6.67
N LEU A 112 -15.50 -10.14 6.14
CA LEU A 112 -14.82 -8.88 6.39
C LEU A 112 -14.88 -7.98 5.14
N SER A 113 -14.90 -6.67 5.35
CA SER A 113 -14.81 -5.67 4.28
C SER A 113 -13.45 -4.98 4.38
N LEU A 114 -12.51 -5.37 3.52
CA LEU A 114 -11.19 -4.78 3.47
C LEU A 114 -11.20 -3.52 2.59
N HIS A 115 -10.60 -2.44 3.09
CA HIS A 115 -10.37 -1.23 2.32
C HIS A 115 -8.91 -1.16 1.87
N LEU A 116 -8.67 -0.88 0.59
CA LEU A 116 -7.32 -0.85 0.00
C LEU A 116 -6.73 0.57 -0.09
N PHE A 117 -7.55 1.59 0.16
CA PHE A 117 -7.08 2.97 0.22
C PHE A 117 -6.26 3.24 1.50
N SER A 118 -5.53 4.34 1.48
CA SER A 118 -4.73 4.81 2.62
C SER A 118 -5.61 5.43 3.70
N TYR A 119 -5.78 4.74 4.83
CA TYR A 119 -6.43 5.33 6.00
C TYR A 119 -5.71 6.56 6.57
N PRO A 120 -4.36 6.61 6.61
CA PRO A 120 -3.67 7.83 7.01
C PRO A 120 -4.11 9.05 6.18
N ILE A 121 -4.32 8.89 4.87
CA ILE A 121 -4.80 9.96 4.01
C ILE A 121 -6.28 10.22 4.23
N LEU A 122 -7.10 9.17 4.31
CA LEU A 122 -8.53 9.35 4.57
C LEU A 122 -8.77 10.13 5.88
N ASN A 123 -8.05 9.79 6.93
CA ASN A 123 -8.18 10.44 8.24
C ASN A 123 -7.68 11.90 8.21
N ALA A 124 -6.55 12.16 7.55
CA ALA A 124 -5.99 13.51 7.49
C ALA A 124 -6.74 14.42 6.51
N TRP A 125 -7.20 13.88 5.38
CA TRP A 125 -7.61 14.67 4.21
C TRP A 125 -9.00 14.34 3.66
N GLY A 126 -9.65 13.29 4.15
CA GLY A 126 -11.01 12.93 3.72
C GLY A 126 -11.13 12.39 2.29
N ILE A 127 -10.01 12.02 1.66
CA ILE A 127 -9.99 11.48 0.29
C ILE A 127 -9.49 10.03 0.26
N ASP A 128 -10.07 9.24 -0.64
CA ASP A 128 -9.66 7.88 -0.91
C ASP A 128 -8.51 7.88 -1.92
N VAL A 129 -7.30 7.58 -1.45
CA VAL A 129 -6.11 7.42 -2.31
C VAL A 129 -5.64 5.98 -2.20
N LEU A 130 -5.43 5.33 -3.35
CA LEU A 130 -4.78 4.03 -3.45
C LEU A 130 -3.26 4.25 -3.55
N PRO A 131 -2.49 4.06 -2.47
CA PRO A 131 -1.05 4.17 -2.55
C PRO A 131 -0.48 2.95 -3.29
N ASP A 132 0.67 3.14 -3.92
CA ASP A 132 1.57 2.03 -4.19
C ASP A 132 2.09 1.47 -2.87
N HIS A 133 2.30 0.16 -2.85
CA HIS A 133 2.80 -0.53 -1.68
C HIS A 133 4.28 -0.82 -1.91
N ASP A 134 5.07 0.24 -1.79
CA ASP A 134 6.51 0.16 -1.96
C ASP A 134 7.19 -0.27 -0.65
N ILE A 135 7.44 -1.58 -0.55
CA ILE A 135 8.11 -2.19 0.62
C ILE A 135 9.58 -1.77 0.79
N ARG A 136 10.13 -0.97 -0.14
CA ARG A 136 11.55 -0.57 -0.10
C ARG A 136 11.87 0.44 1.01
N PHE A 137 10.86 1.11 1.58
CA PHE A 137 11.06 2.17 2.55
C PHE A 137 10.64 1.73 3.95
N ALA A 138 11.62 1.36 4.78
CA ALA A 138 11.39 1.10 6.20
C ALA A 138 11.11 2.39 6.99
N GLU A 139 11.67 3.52 6.53
CA GLU A 139 11.48 4.83 7.15
C GLU A 139 10.50 5.70 6.34
N PRO A 140 9.39 6.18 6.94
CA PRO A 140 8.39 6.97 6.24
C PRO A 140 8.95 8.24 5.57
N ARG A 141 9.91 8.93 6.20
CA ARG A 141 10.48 10.17 5.64
C ARG A 141 11.22 9.90 4.31
N VAL A 142 11.96 8.81 4.23
CA VAL A 142 12.68 8.41 3.01
C VAL A 142 11.70 8.10 1.88
N GLY A 143 10.63 7.36 2.19
CA GLY A 143 9.56 7.10 1.22
C GLY A 143 8.89 8.39 0.74
N PHE A 144 8.57 9.29 1.67
CA PHE A 144 8.02 10.61 1.36
C PHE A 144 8.91 11.40 0.39
N GLU A 145 10.21 11.53 0.68
CA GLU A 145 11.14 12.30 -0.16
C GLU A 145 11.28 11.70 -1.57
N TYR A 146 11.32 10.37 -1.67
CA TYR A 146 11.33 9.68 -2.95
C TYR A 146 10.10 10.02 -3.80
N TRP A 147 8.91 9.89 -3.19
CA TRP A 147 7.65 10.13 -3.87
C TRP A 147 7.43 11.61 -4.20
N GLN A 148 7.88 12.53 -3.33
CA GLN A 148 7.93 13.96 -3.62
C GLN A 148 8.76 14.25 -4.87
N ARG A 149 9.97 13.70 -4.96
CA ARG A 149 10.85 13.92 -6.12
C ARG A 149 10.23 13.38 -7.41
N LEU A 150 9.59 12.22 -7.37
CA LEU A 150 8.85 11.68 -8.51
C LEU A 150 7.67 12.56 -8.91
N GLY A 151 6.88 13.02 -7.94
CA GLY A 151 5.75 13.92 -8.19
C GLY A 151 6.18 15.18 -8.91
N ASN A 152 7.22 15.85 -8.41
CA ASN A 152 7.82 17.01 -9.05
C ASN A 152 8.29 16.71 -10.48
N GLY A 153 8.94 15.56 -10.70
CA GLY A 153 9.37 15.14 -12.04
C GLY A 153 8.20 14.95 -13.02
N PHE A 154 7.09 14.38 -12.56
CA PHE A 154 5.89 14.24 -13.38
C PHE A 154 5.19 15.57 -13.66
N GLU A 155 5.17 16.50 -12.70
CA GLU A 155 4.67 17.86 -12.95
C GLU A 155 5.48 18.58 -14.03
N VAL A 156 6.83 18.51 -13.95
CA VAL A 156 7.72 19.09 -14.98
C VAL A 156 7.46 18.46 -16.35
N ALA A 157 7.12 17.18 -16.40
CA ALA A 157 6.75 16.48 -17.63
C ALA A 157 5.31 16.75 -18.10
N GLY A 158 4.50 17.52 -17.35
CA GLY A 158 3.10 17.82 -17.65
C GLY A 158 2.13 16.65 -17.37
N ASP A 159 2.57 15.60 -16.67
CA ASP A 159 1.78 14.41 -16.36
C ASP A 159 1.16 14.50 -14.95
N ALA A 160 0.12 15.31 -14.85
CA ALA A 160 -0.55 15.56 -13.56
C ALA A 160 -1.16 14.32 -12.90
N GLU A 161 -1.59 13.32 -13.69
CA GLU A 161 -2.19 12.10 -13.14
C GLU A 161 -1.11 11.26 -12.44
N LYS A 162 0.07 11.12 -13.06
CA LYS A 162 1.23 10.49 -12.40
C LYS A 162 1.76 11.33 -11.24
N ALA A 163 1.74 12.66 -11.34
CA ALA A 163 2.10 13.53 -10.23
C ALA A 163 1.16 13.33 -9.03
N LEU A 164 -0.16 13.31 -9.25
CA LEU A 164 -1.16 13.01 -8.21
C LEU A 164 -0.93 11.65 -7.57
N PHE A 165 -0.63 10.62 -8.37
CA PHE A 165 -0.29 9.31 -7.85
C PHE A 165 0.95 9.34 -6.94
N ALA A 166 2.02 9.99 -7.39
CA ALA A 166 3.25 10.11 -6.61
C ALA A 166 3.03 10.92 -5.32
N TYR A 167 2.32 12.04 -5.37
CA TYR A 167 2.00 12.82 -4.18
C TYR A 167 1.04 12.12 -3.22
N GLY A 168 0.11 11.33 -3.73
CA GLY A 168 -0.71 10.45 -2.91
C GLY A 168 0.15 9.44 -2.14
N ASN A 169 1.17 8.88 -2.77
CA ASN A 169 2.15 8.02 -2.09
C ASN A 169 3.02 8.78 -1.09
N ALA A 170 3.37 10.03 -1.37
CA ALA A 170 4.09 10.87 -0.41
C ALA A 170 3.22 11.11 0.84
N LEU A 171 1.96 11.55 0.68
CA LEU A 171 1.03 11.72 1.81
C LEU A 171 0.74 10.42 2.54
N HIS A 172 0.80 9.27 1.86
CA HIS A 172 0.63 8.00 2.55
C HIS A 172 1.74 7.77 3.59
N ASN A 173 2.96 8.22 3.30
CA ASN A 173 4.10 8.14 4.21
C ASN A 173 4.10 9.26 5.27
N VAL A 174 3.75 10.49 4.89
CA VAL A 174 3.66 11.65 5.80
C VAL A 174 2.29 12.31 5.61
N PRO A 175 1.24 11.81 6.28
CA PRO A 175 -0.13 12.24 6.04
C PRO A 175 -0.42 13.66 6.51
N THR A 176 0.44 14.28 7.30
CA THR A 176 0.24 15.65 7.80
C THR A 176 0.89 16.72 6.92
N ASP A 177 1.52 16.34 5.80
CA ASP A 177 2.24 17.30 4.95
C ASP A 177 1.28 18.20 4.15
N THR A 178 1.08 19.42 4.65
CA THR A 178 0.16 20.41 4.07
C THR A 178 0.61 20.89 2.69
N ALA A 179 1.92 21.03 2.46
CA ALA A 179 2.45 21.49 1.17
C ALA A 179 2.08 20.51 0.04
N THR A 180 2.21 19.21 0.28
CA THR A 180 1.81 18.17 -0.67
C THR A 180 0.31 18.15 -0.88
N ALA A 181 -0.49 18.27 0.19
CA ALA A 181 -1.94 18.35 0.08
C ALA A 181 -2.40 19.57 -0.72
N ILE A 182 -1.75 20.74 -0.54
CA ILE A 182 -1.97 21.92 -1.37
C ILE A 182 -1.68 21.55 -2.82
N ARG A 183 -0.48 21.05 -3.16
CA ARG A 183 -0.13 20.68 -4.54
C ARG A 183 -1.12 19.70 -5.17
N MET A 184 -1.53 18.66 -4.44
CA MET A 184 -2.56 17.72 -4.92
C MET A 184 -3.89 18.42 -5.22
N SER A 185 -4.34 19.37 -4.39
CA SER A 185 -5.57 20.12 -4.65
C SER A 185 -5.49 20.91 -5.96
N GLN A 186 -4.33 21.52 -6.25
CA GLN A 186 -4.09 22.27 -7.49
C GLN A 186 -4.13 21.34 -8.71
N LEU A 187 -3.46 20.19 -8.62
CA LEU A 187 -3.43 19.21 -9.70
C LEU A 187 -4.82 18.60 -9.94
N PHE A 188 -5.60 18.34 -8.90
CA PHE A 188 -6.98 17.88 -9.05
C PHE A 188 -7.86 18.90 -9.78
N CYS A 189 -7.72 20.20 -9.50
CA CYS A 189 -8.38 21.25 -10.29
C CYS A 189 -7.95 21.20 -11.76
N GLN A 190 -6.64 21.13 -12.04
CA GLN A 190 -6.11 21.06 -13.40
C GLN A 190 -6.58 19.82 -14.17
N VAL A 191 -6.67 18.66 -13.50
CA VAL A 191 -7.22 17.43 -14.09
C VAL A 191 -8.72 17.60 -14.34
N SER A 192 -9.46 18.15 -13.36
CA SER A 192 -10.89 18.41 -13.50
C SER A 192 -11.22 19.29 -14.71
N GLU A 193 -10.50 20.38 -14.92
CA GLU A 193 -10.69 21.29 -16.06
C GLU A 193 -10.47 20.58 -17.40
N ARG A 194 -9.37 19.82 -17.52
CA ARG A 194 -9.08 19.03 -18.72
C ARG A 194 -10.16 18.00 -19.01
N GLN A 195 -10.69 17.35 -17.98
CA GLN A 195 -11.76 16.36 -18.15
C GLN A 195 -13.10 17.04 -18.52
N PHE A 196 -13.42 18.21 -17.96
CA PHE A 196 -14.58 19.01 -18.37
C PHE A 196 -14.51 19.41 -19.84
N GLN A 197 -13.35 19.92 -20.29
CA GLN A 197 -13.13 20.26 -21.71
C GLN A 197 -13.30 19.05 -22.64
N ARG A 198 -12.96 17.85 -22.15
CA ARG A 198 -13.16 16.57 -22.86
C ARG A 198 -14.56 15.98 -22.67
N ARG A 199 -15.50 16.71 -22.03
CA ARG A 199 -16.86 16.28 -21.70
C ARG A 199 -16.94 14.97 -20.89
N ARG A 200 -15.88 14.64 -20.15
CA ARG A 200 -15.81 13.49 -19.23
C ARG A 200 -16.31 13.90 -17.85
N LEU A 201 -17.63 14.09 -17.74
CA LEU A 201 -18.26 14.74 -16.58
C LEU A 201 -18.06 13.99 -15.27
N ARG A 202 -18.08 12.65 -15.29
CA ARG A 202 -17.94 11.82 -14.08
C ARG A 202 -16.52 11.93 -13.51
N GLU A 203 -15.52 11.84 -14.36
CA GLU A 203 -14.11 11.95 -14.01
C GLU A 203 -13.80 13.37 -13.55
N ALA A 204 -14.30 14.39 -14.27
CA ALA A 204 -14.11 15.79 -13.92
C ALA A 204 -14.69 16.10 -12.53
N THR A 205 -15.94 15.71 -12.28
CA THR A 205 -16.60 15.91 -10.98
C THR A 205 -15.92 15.13 -9.86
N GLY A 206 -15.39 13.94 -10.15
CA GLY A 206 -14.57 13.17 -9.21
C GLY A 206 -13.30 13.92 -8.79
N SER A 207 -12.54 14.43 -9.75
CA SER A 207 -11.33 15.23 -9.47
C SER A 207 -11.67 16.53 -8.72
N LEU A 208 -12.72 17.24 -9.12
CA LEU A 208 -13.15 18.46 -8.44
C LEU A 208 -13.56 18.18 -6.98
N ARG A 209 -14.28 17.09 -6.74
CA ARG A 209 -14.63 16.68 -5.37
C ARG A 209 -13.39 16.51 -4.51
N ASN A 210 -12.40 15.76 -5.00
CA ASN A 210 -11.15 15.55 -4.26
C ASN A 210 -10.40 16.87 -4.00
N ALA A 211 -10.37 17.79 -4.97
CA ALA A 211 -9.78 19.11 -4.80
C ALA A 211 -10.46 19.89 -3.65
N VAL A 212 -11.79 19.98 -3.68
CA VAL A 212 -12.57 20.72 -2.68
C VAL A 212 -12.47 20.07 -1.31
N THR A 213 -12.48 18.74 -1.23
CA THR A 213 -12.32 18.02 0.05
C THR A 213 -10.95 18.29 0.68
N LEU A 214 -9.87 18.27 -0.12
CA LEU A 214 -8.54 18.67 0.36
C LEU A 214 -8.52 20.13 0.82
N MET A 215 -9.06 21.05 0.03
CA MET A 215 -9.11 22.48 0.38
C MET A 215 -9.89 22.72 1.67
N GLN A 216 -11.03 22.03 1.86
CA GLN A 216 -11.82 22.10 3.09
C GLN A 216 -10.97 21.73 4.31
N LYS A 217 -10.17 20.66 4.21
CA LYS A 217 -9.27 20.23 5.27
C LYS A 217 -8.10 21.19 5.46
N LEU A 218 -7.58 21.78 4.39
CA LEU A 218 -6.50 22.76 4.46
C LEU A 218 -6.90 24.06 5.15
N PHE A 219 -8.19 24.44 5.18
CA PHE A 219 -8.63 25.57 5.99
C PHE A 219 -8.53 25.34 7.51
N GLU A 220 -8.38 24.09 7.95
CA GLU A 220 -8.04 23.77 9.35
C GLU A 220 -6.55 24.04 9.63
N ALA A 221 -5.73 24.26 8.60
CA ALA A 221 -4.31 24.59 8.70
C ALA A 221 -4.03 26.09 8.56
N ALA A 222 -2.87 26.54 9.04
CA ALA A 222 -2.41 27.92 8.90
C ALA A 222 -1.92 28.19 7.47
N LEU A 223 -2.82 28.56 6.57
CA LEU A 223 -2.51 28.94 5.19
C LEU A 223 -2.06 30.40 5.10
N SER A 224 -1.11 30.69 4.21
CA SER A 224 -0.74 32.06 3.87
C SER A 224 -1.77 32.73 2.96
N ASP A 225 -1.79 34.07 2.93
CA ASP A 225 -2.65 34.84 2.01
C ASP A 225 -2.40 34.47 0.53
N GLU A 226 -1.16 34.17 0.18
CA GLU A 226 -0.78 33.71 -1.16
C GLU A 226 -1.41 32.34 -1.48
N GLN A 227 -1.37 31.39 -0.54
CA GLN A 227 -1.97 30.08 -0.71
C GLN A 227 -3.50 30.17 -0.84
N LEU A 228 -4.13 31.01 -0.02
CA LEU A 228 -5.57 31.27 -0.07
C LEU A 228 -5.97 31.92 -1.41
N ALA A 229 -5.21 32.90 -1.88
CA ALA A 229 -5.43 33.54 -3.18
C ALA A 229 -5.31 32.53 -4.33
N ALA A 230 -4.28 31.68 -4.32
CA ALA A 230 -4.08 30.65 -5.32
C ALA A 230 -5.25 29.63 -5.36
N MET A 231 -5.71 29.15 -4.20
CA MET A 231 -6.87 28.25 -4.12
C MET A 231 -8.14 28.89 -4.68
N ARG A 232 -8.40 30.16 -4.32
CA ARG A 232 -9.54 30.92 -4.85
C ARG A 232 -9.49 31.02 -6.37
N ASP A 233 -8.33 31.37 -6.92
CA ASP A 233 -8.17 31.60 -8.35
C ASP A 233 -8.31 30.29 -9.16
N GLN A 234 -7.84 29.17 -8.60
CA GLN A 234 -8.06 27.83 -9.17
C GLN A 234 -9.54 27.45 -9.20
N LEU A 235 -10.25 27.59 -8.08
CA LEU A 235 -11.69 27.31 -8.04
C LEU A 235 -12.48 28.18 -9.02
N ARG A 236 -12.10 29.46 -9.15
CA ARG A 236 -12.72 30.38 -10.12
C ARG A 236 -12.48 29.91 -11.56
N SER A 237 -11.29 29.43 -11.88
CA SER A 237 -10.96 28.86 -13.19
C SER A 237 -11.81 27.63 -13.52
N VAL A 238 -11.95 26.68 -12.58
CA VAL A 238 -12.80 25.49 -12.76
C VAL A 238 -14.26 25.88 -13.00
N VAL A 239 -14.79 26.82 -12.18
CA VAL A 239 -16.16 27.35 -12.34
C VAL A 239 -16.36 28.04 -13.69
N GLY A 240 -15.36 28.78 -14.18
CA GLY A 240 -15.37 29.37 -15.51
C GLY A 240 -15.48 28.31 -16.60
N THR A 241 -14.68 27.24 -16.50
CA THR A 241 -14.74 26.09 -17.43
C THR A 241 -16.10 25.42 -17.42
N LEU A 242 -16.68 25.20 -16.23
CA LEU A 242 -18.01 24.61 -16.05
C LEU A 242 -19.11 25.45 -16.70
N LYS A 243 -19.09 26.78 -16.54
CA LYS A 243 -20.07 27.68 -17.15
C LYS A 243 -20.00 27.72 -18.68
N GLY A 244 -18.83 27.45 -19.24
CA GLY A 244 -18.64 27.36 -20.69
C GLY A 244 -19.12 26.04 -21.31
N LEU A 245 -19.50 25.05 -20.48
CA LEU A 245 -20.17 23.86 -20.97
C LEU A 245 -21.63 24.21 -21.27
N GLU A 246 -21.97 24.37 -22.55
CA GLU A 246 -23.35 24.27 -22.99
C GLU A 246 -23.83 22.82 -22.69
N ILE A 247 -24.67 22.69 -21.65
CA ILE A 247 -25.31 21.45 -21.21
C ILE A 247 -26.72 21.39 -21.79
#